data_AF-A0A399ENP4-F1
#
_entry.id   AF-A0A399ENP4-F1
#
_cell.length_a   1.000
_cell.length_b   1.000
_cell.length_c   1.000
_cell.angle_alpha   90.00
_cell.angle_beta   90.00
_cell.angle_gamma   90.00
#
_symmetry.space_group_name_H-M   'P 1'
#
loop_
_entity.id
_entity.type
_entity.pdbx_description
1 polymer ?
#
loop_
_entity_poly.entity_id
_entity_poly.type
_entity_poly.pdbx_seq_one_letter_code
_entity_poly.pdbx_strand_id
1 'polypeptide(L)'
;MSDLDHSKRVNDADGHPVGNAGRREDRVYTREKLKASTRVRGPIFPPVRNCPKGRLMFEGSRILRVGLVIGLAATLAGCAPKEPGPGGGVAPQGNGQFIGRVTFSLGSLVAEGDVALGNLDAVVTLTAGGVPLVTCTSPGGNQAPGQNPPRVSGSDSQTVERSFTKNGRSPFVLEADAQTALSAKRLGCPNNNWKASIDFVFWDRAVLTLTNSATGAMLEKRVFACVTQRDPDSVSCTEL
;
A
#
# COMPACT_ATOMS: atom_id res chain seq x y z
N MET A 1 -23.10 66.01 22.46
CA MET A 1 -21.91 66.83 22.17
C MET A 1 -20.82 65.88 21.74
N SER A 2 -20.90 65.31 20.54
CA SER A 2 -20.74 65.93 19.20
C SER A 2 -19.27 65.93 18.77
N ASP A 3 -19.09 65.49 17.52
CA ASP A 3 -17.97 65.73 16.59
C ASP A 3 -16.80 64.72 16.59
N LEU A 4 -16.27 64.31 15.43
CA LEU A 4 -16.79 64.13 14.07
C LEU A 4 -15.72 63.31 13.33
N ASP A 5 -16.18 62.32 12.57
CA ASP A 5 -15.44 61.49 11.63
C ASP A 5 -14.92 62.31 10.43
N HIS A 6 -13.71 62.03 9.93
CA HIS A 6 -13.32 62.38 8.56
C HIS A 6 -12.14 61.53 8.07
N SER A 7 -12.41 60.38 7.46
CA SER A 7 -11.49 59.75 6.51
C SER A 7 -12.13 59.62 5.13
N LYS A 8 -11.68 60.50 4.23
CA LYS A 8 -12.13 60.64 2.83
C LYS A 8 -11.82 59.37 2.02
N ARG A 9 -12.84 58.77 1.40
CA ARG A 9 -12.66 57.90 0.23
C ARG A 9 -12.65 58.78 -1.02
N VAL A 10 -11.62 58.60 -1.84
CA VAL A 10 -11.51 59.19 -3.18
C VAL A 10 -12.29 58.30 -4.15
N ASN A 11 -13.24 58.88 -4.87
CA ASN A 11 -13.95 58.25 -5.99
C ASN A 11 -13.63 59.06 -7.25
N ASP A 12 -13.38 58.37 -8.38
CA ASP A 12 -13.19 58.99 -9.69
C ASP A 12 -14.51 59.44 -10.32
N ALA A 13 -14.42 60.36 -11.28
CA ALA A 13 -15.53 61.16 -11.84
C ALA A 13 -16.62 60.39 -12.60
N ASP A 14 -16.47 59.08 -12.82
CA ASP A 14 -17.45 58.25 -13.54
C ASP A 14 -18.07 57.12 -12.69
N GLY A 15 -17.92 57.15 -11.36
CA GLY A 15 -18.77 56.39 -10.44
C GLY A 15 -18.72 54.87 -10.52
N HIS A 16 -17.63 54.27 -11.00
CA HIS A 16 -17.47 52.81 -11.01
C HIS A 16 -16.48 52.32 -9.92
N PRO A 17 -16.81 51.24 -9.18
CA PRO A 17 -15.91 50.67 -8.18
C PRO A 17 -14.72 49.98 -8.85
N VAL A 18 -13.50 50.39 -8.50
CA VAL A 18 -12.25 49.75 -8.93
C VAL A 18 -12.08 48.43 -8.17
N GLY A 19 -12.58 47.35 -8.75
CA GLY A 19 -12.39 45.99 -8.25
C GLY A 19 -10.99 45.47 -8.57
N ASN A 20 -10.16 45.30 -7.54
CA ASN A 20 -8.92 44.54 -7.62
C ASN A 20 -9.24 43.04 -7.50
N ALA A 21 -9.27 42.34 -8.63
CA ALA A 21 -9.34 40.88 -8.69
C ALA A 21 -8.21 40.35 -9.58
N GLY A 22 -7.14 39.90 -8.94
CA GLY A 22 -6.02 39.23 -9.57
C GLY A 22 -6.42 37.87 -10.14
N ARG A 23 -6.26 37.76 -11.46
CA ARG A 23 -5.75 36.61 -12.24
C ARG A 23 -5.69 35.26 -11.51
N ARG A 24 -6.79 34.48 -11.58
CA ARG A 24 -6.79 33.02 -11.45
C ARG A 24 -6.55 32.39 -12.82
N GLU A 25 -5.47 31.63 -12.96
CA GLU A 25 -5.26 30.72 -14.07
C GLU A 25 -5.97 29.39 -13.77
N ASP A 26 -7.24 29.28 -14.13
CA ASP A 26 -7.95 28.00 -14.13
C ASP A 26 -7.64 27.26 -15.45
N ARG A 27 -6.61 26.41 -15.43
CA ARG A 27 -6.32 25.46 -16.50
C ARG A 27 -7.25 24.25 -16.37
N VAL A 28 -8.48 24.41 -16.85
CA VAL A 28 -9.44 23.32 -17.03
C VAL A 28 -9.01 22.46 -18.23
N TYR A 29 -8.45 21.28 -17.96
CA TYR A 29 -8.23 20.25 -18.97
C TYR A 29 -9.52 19.43 -19.14
N THR A 30 -10.39 19.83 -20.07
CA THR A 30 -11.52 18.99 -20.51
C THR A 30 -11.01 17.84 -21.36
N ARG A 31 -11.01 16.64 -20.77
CA ARG A 31 -10.72 15.38 -21.45
C ARG A 31 -12.02 14.79 -22.01
N GLU A 32 -12.51 15.35 -23.12
CA GLU A 32 -13.53 14.71 -23.94
C GLU A 32 -12.98 14.43 -25.33
N LYS A 33 -12.62 13.16 -25.58
CA LYS A 33 -12.73 12.58 -26.92
C LYS A 33 -12.71 11.05 -26.87
N LEU A 34 -13.64 10.52 -27.67
CA LEU A 34 -13.64 9.20 -28.31
C LEU A 34 -14.26 8.04 -27.52
N LYS A 35 -15.60 8.03 -27.50
CA LYS A 35 -16.38 6.79 -27.63
C LYS A 35 -16.08 6.16 -28.99
N ALA A 36 -15.20 5.16 -29.02
CA ALA A 36 -15.10 4.20 -30.12
C ALA A 36 -15.68 2.87 -29.64
N SER A 37 -16.92 2.63 -30.01
CA SER A 37 -17.60 1.35 -29.91
C SER A 37 -17.02 0.43 -30.99
N THR A 38 -16.33 -0.63 -30.59
CA THR A 38 -15.97 -1.71 -31.51
C THR A 38 -16.26 -3.03 -30.81
N ARG A 39 -17.38 -3.66 -31.20
CA ARG A 39 -17.72 -5.05 -30.91
C ARG A 39 -16.63 -5.94 -31.50
N VAL A 40 -15.78 -6.51 -30.67
CA VAL A 40 -14.97 -7.67 -31.05
C VAL A 40 -15.69 -8.91 -30.55
N ARG A 41 -16.16 -9.72 -31.51
CA ARG A 41 -16.72 -11.05 -31.30
C ARG A 41 -15.65 -11.93 -30.65
N GLY A 42 -16.04 -12.63 -29.58
CA GLY A 42 -15.15 -13.47 -28.80
C GLY A 42 -14.57 -14.66 -29.57
N PRO A 43 -13.42 -15.21 -29.14
CA PRO A 43 -12.93 -16.47 -29.65
C PRO A 43 -13.76 -17.64 -29.11
N ILE A 44 -14.15 -18.51 -30.03
CA ILE A 44 -14.81 -19.78 -29.82
C ILE A 44 -13.82 -20.73 -29.15
N PHE A 45 -14.12 -21.20 -27.94
CA PHE A 45 -13.37 -22.26 -27.27
C PHE A 45 -13.59 -23.60 -28.00
N PRO A 46 -12.54 -24.34 -28.39
CA PRO A 46 -12.69 -25.71 -28.84
C PRO A 46 -12.99 -26.65 -27.64
N PRO A 47 -13.70 -27.77 -27.87
CA PRO A 47 -14.10 -28.71 -26.82
C PRO A 47 -12.90 -29.44 -26.20
N VAL A 48 -12.98 -29.61 -24.88
CA VAL A 48 -12.04 -30.33 -24.03
C VAL A 48 -11.97 -31.79 -24.45
N ARG A 49 -10.79 -32.26 -24.87
CA ARG A 49 -10.54 -33.69 -25.13
C ARG A 49 -10.35 -34.42 -23.80
N ASN A 50 -11.13 -35.47 -23.60
CA ASN A 50 -10.96 -36.44 -22.51
C ASN A 50 -9.59 -37.12 -22.61
N CYS A 51 -8.75 -36.97 -21.58
CA CYS A 51 -7.57 -37.82 -21.38
C CYS A 51 -7.99 -39.16 -20.75
N PRO A 52 -7.62 -40.32 -21.33
CA PRO A 52 -7.90 -41.62 -20.75
C PRO A 52 -7.06 -41.88 -19.50
N LYS A 53 -7.71 -42.49 -18.51
CA LYS A 53 -7.10 -42.92 -17.24
C LYS A 53 -6.00 -43.95 -17.51
N GLY A 54 -4.76 -43.60 -17.21
CA GLY A 54 -3.64 -44.53 -17.16
C GLY A 54 -3.87 -45.58 -16.08
N ARG A 55 -3.98 -46.83 -16.50
CA ARG A 55 -4.05 -48.04 -15.68
C ARG A 55 -2.61 -48.46 -15.37
N LEU A 56 -2.11 -48.16 -14.18
CA LEU A 56 -0.85 -48.74 -13.69
C LEU A 56 -1.13 -50.16 -13.18
N MET A 57 -0.75 -51.16 -13.98
CA MET A 57 -0.62 -52.53 -13.52
C MET A 57 0.70 -52.63 -12.74
N PHE A 58 0.62 -52.90 -11.44
CA PHE A 58 1.76 -53.39 -10.67
C PHE A 58 1.81 -54.90 -10.81
N GLU A 59 2.82 -55.36 -11.54
CA GLU A 59 3.14 -56.75 -11.79
C GLU A 59 4.08 -57.29 -10.71
N GLY A 60 3.65 -58.38 -10.07
CA GLY A 60 4.47 -59.47 -9.55
C GLY A 60 5.64 -59.17 -8.60
N SER A 61 5.43 -59.34 -7.29
CA SER A 61 6.48 -59.84 -6.41
C SER A 61 5.99 -61.05 -5.62
N ARG A 62 6.63 -62.19 -5.87
CA ARG A 62 6.33 -63.49 -5.26
C ARG A 62 6.84 -63.47 -3.82
N ILE A 63 5.95 -63.53 -2.83
CA ILE A 63 6.33 -63.83 -1.45
C ILE A 63 5.79 -65.21 -1.08
N LEU A 64 6.75 -66.04 -0.71
CA LEU A 64 6.67 -67.42 -0.27
C LEU A 64 5.74 -67.54 0.96
N ARG A 65 4.83 -68.51 0.91
CA ARG A 65 3.91 -68.89 1.99
C ARG A 65 4.69 -69.58 3.12
N VAL A 66 4.54 -69.10 4.36
CA VAL A 66 4.72 -69.90 5.58
C VAL A 66 3.65 -69.52 6.60
N GLY A 67 2.78 -70.50 6.90
CA GLY A 67 2.29 -70.80 8.26
C GLY A 67 1.35 -69.84 8.99
N LEU A 68 0.07 -70.24 9.05
CA LEU A 68 -0.68 -70.50 10.29
C LEU A 68 -0.92 -69.34 11.30
N VAL A 69 -2.19 -68.95 11.49
CA VAL A 69 -3.02 -69.20 12.70
C VAL A 69 -4.28 -68.34 12.60
N ILE A 70 -5.41 -68.99 12.84
CA ILE A 70 -6.77 -68.47 12.83
C ILE A 70 -6.99 -67.59 14.06
N GLY A 71 -7.35 -66.32 13.85
CA GLY A 71 -7.85 -65.42 14.88
C GLY A 71 -9.13 -64.74 14.37
N LEU A 72 -10.27 -65.24 14.82
CA LEU A 72 -11.59 -64.70 14.51
C LEU A 72 -11.78 -63.40 15.30
N ALA A 73 -11.56 -62.24 14.67
CA ALA A 73 -11.88 -60.94 15.25
C ALA A 73 -13.17 -60.40 14.60
N ALA A 74 -14.25 -60.37 15.39
CA ALA A 74 -15.50 -59.72 15.00
C ALA A 74 -15.31 -58.20 15.01
N THR A 75 -15.03 -57.62 13.84
CA THR A 75 -15.01 -56.16 13.66
C THR A 75 -16.44 -55.64 13.52
N LEU A 76 -16.91 -54.92 14.54
CA LEU A 76 -18.10 -54.07 14.45
C LEU A 76 -17.85 -53.01 13.36
N ALA A 77 -18.65 -53.05 12.29
CA ALA A 77 -18.66 -52.05 11.25
C ALA A 77 -19.23 -50.73 11.81
N GLY A 78 -18.37 -49.92 12.41
CA GLY A 78 -18.65 -48.50 12.64
C GLY A 78 -18.56 -47.76 11.31
N CYS A 79 -19.63 -47.06 10.93
CA CYS A 79 -19.58 -46.05 9.88
C CYS A 79 -18.61 -44.94 10.34
N ALA A 80 -17.34 -45.04 9.95
CA ALA A 80 -16.41 -43.94 10.08
C ALA A 80 -16.90 -42.78 9.20
N PRO A 81 -16.95 -41.53 9.71
CA PRO A 81 -17.16 -40.38 8.85
C PRO A 81 -16.06 -40.38 7.78
N LYS A 82 -16.48 -40.31 6.52
CA LYS A 82 -15.60 -40.22 5.35
C LYS A 82 -14.58 -39.11 5.62
N GLU A 83 -13.33 -39.49 5.84
CA GLU A 83 -12.23 -38.54 5.91
C GLU A 83 -12.30 -37.64 4.67
N PRO A 84 -12.19 -36.31 4.84
CA PRO A 84 -11.97 -35.42 3.73
C PRO A 84 -10.73 -35.95 3.01
N GLY A 85 -10.93 -36.52 1.82
CA GLY A 85 -9.82 -37.05 1.04
C GLY A 85 -8.75 -35.97 0.91
N PRO A 86 -7.45 -36.34 0.92
CA PRO A 86 -6.37 -35.38 0.79
C PRO A 86 -6.67 -34.52 -0.42
N GLY A 87 -7.00 -33.25 -0.14
CA GLY A 87 -7.40 -32.29 -1.13
C GLY A 87 -6.38 -32.32 -2.25
N GLY A 88 -6.86 -32.45 -3.48
CA GLY A 88 -6.02 -32.37 -4.66
C GLY A 88 -5.05 -31.22 -4.48
N GLY A 89 -3.76 -31.54 -4.59
CA GLY A 89 -2.69 -30.60 -4.30
C GLY A 89 -3.05 -29.23 -4.86
N VAL A 90 -3.19 -28.25 -3.97
CA VAL A 90 -3.18 -26.86 -4.37
C VAL A 90 -1.98 -26.70 -5.26
N ALA A 91 -2.21 -26.41 -6.54
CA ALA A 91 -1.17 -25.92 -7.43
C ALA A 91 -0.39 -24.87 -6.63
N PRO A 92 0.96 -24.85 -6.67
CA PRO A 92 1.75 -23.89 -5.92
C PRO A 92 1.12 -22.52 -6.16
N GLN A 93 0.55 -21.95 -5.11
CA GLN A 93 -0.06 -20.63 -5.19
C GLN A 93 1.04 -19.74 -5.74
N GLY A 94 0.77 -19.02 -6.83
CA GLY A 94 1.73 -18.02 -7.30
C GLY A 94 2.05 -17.13 -6.11
N ASN A 95 3.29 -17.18 -5.62
CA ASN A 95 3.70 -16.37 -4.50
C ASN A 95 3.54 -14.92 -4.97
N GLY A 96 2.70 -14.16 -4.28
CA GLY A 96 2.55 -12.75 -4.60
C GLY A 96 3.93 -12.10 -4.60
N GLN A 97 4.23 -11.28 -5.59
CA GLN A 97 5.54 -10.63 -5.71
C GLN A 97 5.43 -9.19 -6.22
N PHE A 98 6.35 -8.33 -5.81
CA PHE A 98 6.54 -6.99 -6.38
C PHE A 98 7.15 -7.10 -7.78
N ILE A 99 6.63 -6.34 -8.75
CA ILE A 99 7.10 -6.37 -10.13
C ILE A 99 7.83 -5.09 -10.48
N GLY A 100 9.06 -5.25 -10.97
CA GLY A 100 9.87 -4.12 -11.44
C GLY A 100 10.36 -3.23 -10.29
N ARG A 101 10.56 -1.96 -10.62
CA ARG A 101 11.08 -0.94 -9.69
C ARG A 101 9.92 -0.22 -9.00
N VAL A 102 10.10 0.03 -7.70
CA VAL A 102 9.25 0.93 -6.92
C VAL A 102 9.76 2.35 -7.12
N THR A 103 8.85 3.27 -7.42
CA THR A 103 9.15 4.69 -7.55
C THR A 103 8.78 5.41 -6.26
N PHE A 104 9.64 6.33 -5.82
CA PHE A 104 9.41 7.14 -4.63
C PHE A 104 9.30 8.60 -5.01
N SER A 105 8.39 9.32 -4.36
CA SER A 105 8.19 10.77 -4.52
C SER A 105 7.97 11.44 -3.16
N LEU A 106 8.01 12.78 -3.13
CA LEU A 106 7.86 13.59 -1.92
C LEU A 106 6.52 14.33 -1.89
N GLY A 107 5.87 14.28 -0.73
CA GLY A 107 4.70 15.04 -0.27
C GLY A 107 4.53 14.72 1.22
N SER A 108 4.30 13.44 1.50
CA SER A 108 5.00 12.64 2.51
C SER A 108 5.77 11.51 1.77
N LEU A 109 6.30 10.45 2.40
CA LEU A 109 7.03 9.43 1.61
C LEU A 109 6.05 8.55 0.82
N VAL A 110 5.90 8.83 -0.48
CA VAL A 110 4.99 8.08 -1.37
C VAL A 110 5.76 6.97 -2.08
N ALA A 111 5.18 5.77 -2.12
CA ALA A 111 5.71 4.62 -2.86
C ALA A 111 4.69 4.10 -3.87
N GLU A 112 5.12 3.97 -5.12
CA GLU A 112 4.31 3.48 -6.23
C GLU A 112 4.96 2.29 -6.91
N GLY A 113 4.16 1.31 -7.30
CA GLY A 113 4.64 0.15 -8.04
C GLY A 113 3.53 -0.80 -8.44
N ASP A 114 3.93 -1.98 -8.91
CA ASP A 114 3.02 -3.07 -9.27
C ASP A 114 3.32 -4.33 -8.47
N VAL A 115 2.29 -5.12 -8.21
CA VAL A 115 2.40 -6.47 -7.64
C VAL A 115 1.73 -7.50 -8.57
N ALA A 116 2.30 -8.70 -8.64
CA ALA A 116 1.69 -9.88 -9.24
C ALA A 116 1.13 -10.74 -8.12
N LEU A 117 -0.17 -11.04 -8.16
CA LEU A 117 -0.86 -11.70 -7.05
C LEU A 117 -1.19 -13.18 -7.29
N GLY A 118 -0.97 -13.69 -8.50
CA GLY A 118 -1.36 -15.04 -8.87
C GLY A 118 -2.86 -15.29 -8.66
N ASN A 119 -3.21 -16.09 -7.64
CA ASN A 119 -4.59 -16.44 -7.30
C ASN A 119 -5.02 -15.95 -5.90
N LEU A 120 -4.29 -15.01 -5.31
CA LEU A 120 -4.48 -14.58 -3.93
C LEU A 120 -4.84 -13.10 -3.88
N ASP A 121 -5.46 -12.70 -2.76
CA ASP A 121 -5.56 -11.30 -2.37
C ASP A 121 -4.40 -10.99 -1.41
N ALA A 122 -3.86 -9.79 -1.50
CA ALA A 122 -2.73 -9.38 -0.68
C ALA A 122 -2.91 -7.98 -0.09
N VAL A 123 -2.18 -7.69 0.98
CA VAL A 123 -2.02 -6.36 1.54
C VAL A 123 -0.58 -5.92 1.31
N VAL A 124 -0.41 -4.79 0.64
CA VAL A 124 0.86 -4.08 0.54
C VAL A 124 0.93 -3.11 1.70
N THR A 125 2.02 -3.13 2.47
CA THR A 125 2.26 -2.19 3.56
C THR A 125 3.58 -1.47 3.33
N LEU A 126 3.54 -0.15 3.41
CA LEU A 126 4.70 0.73 3.43
C LEU A 126 4.96 1.13 4.88
N THR A 127 6.20 0.99 5.32
CA THR A 127 6.67 1.54 6.60
C THR A 127 7.92 2.35 6.35
N ALA A 128 7.89 3.61 6.75
CA ALA A 128 8.98 4.56 6.58
C ALA A 128 9.52 5.01 7.95
N GLY A 129 10.82 5.30 8.02
CA GLY A 129 11.48 5.84 9.20
C GLY A 129 12.39 7.01 8.84
N GLY A 130 12.40 8.04 9.68
CA GLY A 130 13.15 9.25 9.40
C GLY A 130 13.35 10.16 10.61
N VAL A 131 14.11 11.23 10.41
CA VAL A 131 14.32 12.30 11.40
C VAL A 131 13.44 13.49 11.02
N PRO A 132 12.52 13.94 11.88
CA PRO A 132 11.66 15.06 11.56
C PRO A 132 12.41 16.40 11.75
N LEU A 133 12.08 17.37 10.91
CA LEU A 133 12.34 18.79 11.15
C LEU A 133 11.12 19.37 11.86
N VAL A 134 11.33 19.90 13.08
CA VAL A 134 10.23 20.36 13.92
C VAL A 134 10.36 21.86 14.17
N THR A 135 9.25 22.59 13.99
CA THR A 135 9.08 23.96 14.46
C THR A 135 8.21 23.98 15.71
N CYS A 136 8.72 24.59 16.77
CA CYS A 136 8.04 24.80 18.04
C CYS A 136 7.49 26.23 18.10
N THR A 137 6.19 26.38 18.33
CA THR A 137 5.52 27.68 18.51
C THR A 137 5.12 27.87 19.97
N SER A 138 5.60 28.94 20.59
CA SER A 138 5.24 29.32 21.95
C SER A 138 3.79 29.80 22.06
N PRO A 139 3.17 29.79 23.25
CA PRO A 139 1.85 30.38 23.46
C PRO A 139 1.75 31.85 23.04
N GLY A 140 2.86 32.59 23.13
CA GLY A 140 2.97 33.99 22.68
C GLY A 140 3.21 34.17 21.18
N GLY A 141 3.24 33.09 20.39
CA GLY A 141 3.39 33.14 18.93
C GLY A 141 4.83 33.06 18.40
N ASN A 142 5.84 33.13 19.27
CA ASN A 142 7.25 33.00 18.84
C ASN A 142 7.56 31.58 18.34
N GLN A 143 8.26 31.47 17.22
CA GLN A 143 8.72 30.20 16.65
C GLN A 143 10.19 29.94 16.99
N ALA A 144 10.52 28.68 17.27
CA ALA A 144 11.88 28.22 17.52
C ALA A 144 12.06 26.79 16.94
N PRO A 145 13.27 26.41 16.51
CA PRO A 145 13.53 25.04 16.06
C PRO A 145 13.45 24.04 17.23
N GLY A 146 12.83 22.90 16.98
CA GLY A 146 12.80 21.77 17.91
C GLY A 146 14.21 21.24 18.18
N GLN A 147 14.50 20.98 19.45
CA GLN A 147 15.82 20.52 19.90
C GLN A 147 15.85 18.99 19.94
N ASN A 148 16.69 18.38 19.10
CA ASN A 148 16.92 16.93 19.05
C ASN A 148 15.62 16.10 19.01
N PRO A 149 14.76 16.30 18.00
CA PRO A 149 13.57 15.50 17.89
C PRO A 149 13.92 14.01 17.70
N PRO A 150 13.16 13.09 18.31
CA PRO A 150 13.35 11.67 18.12
C PRO A 150 13.00 11.29 16.68
N ARG A 151 13.47 10.11 16.27
CA ARG A 151 13.03 9.50 15.01
C ARG A 151 11.52 9.26 15.04
N VAL A 152 10.91 9.48 13.88
CA VAL A 152 9.49 9.21 13.63
C VAL A 152 9.36 8.09 12.61
N SER A 153 8.23 7.40 12.66
CA SER A 153 7.82 6.42 11.67
C SER A 153 6.51 6.85 11.02
N GLY A 154 6.33 6.43 9.79
CA GLY A 154 5.06 6.50 9.06
C GLY A 154 4.71 5.15 8.47
N SER A 155 3.42 4.87 8.29
CA SER A 155 2.98 3.63 7.70
C SER A 155 1.63 3.77 7.02
N ASP A 156 1.48 3.09 5.90
CA ASP A 156 0.23 2.98 5.18
C ASP A 156 0.08 1.59 4.56
N SER A 157 -1.14 1.17 4.29
CA SER A 157 -1.42 -0.15 3.74
C SER A 157 -2.60 -0.13 2.78
N GLN A 158 -2.45 -0.88 1.69
CA GLN A 158 -3.46 -1.01 0.65
C GLN A 158 -3.74 -2.49 0.42
N THR A 159 -5.02 -2.85 0.52
CA THR A 159 -5.48 -4.16 0.06
C THR A 159 -5.54 -4.16 -1.46
N VAL A 160 -4.89 -5.15 -2.06
CA VAL A 160 -4.87 -5.37 -3.49
C VAL A 160 -5.56 -6.69 -3.77
N GLU A 161 -6.77 -6.61 -4.30
CA GLU A 161 -7.54 -7.80 -4.64
C GLU A 161 -7.15 -8.35 -6.02
N ARG A 162 -7.25 -9.66 -6.15
CA ARG A 162 -7.10 -10.36 -7.43
C ARG A 162 -8.06 -9.83 -8.49
N SER A 163 -9.27 -9.42 -8.09
CA SER A 163 -10.32 -8.89 -8.96
C SER A 163 -9.85 -7.65 -9.76
N PHE A 164 -8.93 -6.86 -9.21
CA PHE A 164 -8.37 -5.66 -9.83
C PHE A 164 -7.14 -5.94 -10.70
N THR A 165 -6.64 -7.17 -10.70
CA THR A 165 -5.45 -7.56 -11.46
C THR A 165 -5.76 -7.58 -12.95
N LYS A 166 -5.13 -6.68 -13.71
CA LYS A 166 -5.20 -6.68 -15.18
C LYS A 166 -3.87 -7.18 -15.74
N ASN A 167 -3.90 -8.19 -16.60
CA ASN A 167 -2.71 -8.80 -17.20
C ASN A 167 -1.67 -9.29 -16.17
N GLY A 168 -2.13 -9.77 -15.01
CA GLY A 168 -1.26 -10.25 -13.94
C GLY A 168 -0.53 -9.16 -13.14
N ARG A 169 -0.89 -7.88 -13.31
CA ARG A 169 -0.35 -6.75 -12.56
C ARG A 169 -1.46 -6.01 -11.83
N SER A 170 -1.17 -5.59 -10.61
CA SER A 170 -2.02 -4.71 -9.81
C SER A 170 -1.19 -3.56 -9.27
N PRO A 171 -1.51 -2.31 -9.61
CA PRO A 171 -0.77 -1.16 -9.12
C PRO A 171 -1.10 -0.91 -7.64
N PHE A 172 -0.15 -0.35 -6.91
CA PHE A 172 -0.33 0.20 -5.58
C PHE A 172 0.25 1.61 -5.49
N VAL A 173 -0.36 2.42 -4.63
CA VAL A 173 0.12 3.75 -4.25
C VAL A 173 -0.08 3.88 -2.75
N LEU A 174 1.01 4.06 -2.01
CA LEU A 174 1.01 4.15 -0.56
C LEU A 174 1.69 5.43 -0.13
N GLU A 175 1.17 6.05 0.92
CA GLU A 175 1.66 7.32 1.42
C GLU A 175 2.01 7.22 2.91
N ALA A 176 3.31 7.20 3.24
CA ALA A 176 3.74 7.10 4.64
C ALA A 176 3.79 8.48 5.31
N ASP A 177 2.71 8.78 6.03
CA ASP A 177 2.62 9.96 6.88
C ASP A 177 3.31 9.76 8.23
N ALA A 178 4.07 10.78 8.65
CA ALA A 178 4.73 10.76 9.94
C ALA A 178 3.72 10.80 11.09
N GLN A 179 3.92 9.93 12.08
CA GLN A 179 3.06 9.90 13.26
C GLN A 179 3.20 11.20 14.07
N THR A 180 2.08 11.92 14.23
CA THR A 180 1.99 13.20 14.96
C THR A 180 1.61 13.05 16.43
N ALA A 181 1.39 11.82 16.92
CA ALA A 181 0.94 11.55 18.29
C ALA A 181 1.97 11.84 19.39
N LEU A 182 3.12 12.43 19.05
CA LEU A 182 4.18 12.75 20.01
C LEU A 182 3.89 14.10 20.71
N SER A 183 4.04 14.12 22.03
CA SER A 183 3.94 15.39 22.79
C SER A 183 4.97 16.41 22.31
N ALA A 184 4.65 17.70 22.40
CA ALA A 184 5.55 18.77 21.95
C ALA A 184 6.93 18.72 22.61
N LYS A 185 7.01 18.41 23.91
CA LYS A 185 8.30 18.20 24.61
C LYS A 185 9.07 17.03 24.01
N ARG A 186 8.38 15.95 23.62
CA ARG A 186 9.01 14.79 23.00
C ARG A 186 9.52 15.12 21.60
N LEU A 187 8.89 16.03 20.88
CA LEU A 187 9.34 16.55 19.58
C LEU A 187 10.43 17.63 19.69
N GLY A 188 10.99 17.86 20.88
CA GLY A 188 12.11 18.77 21.10
C GLY A 188 11.72 20.20 21.51
N CYS A 189 10.44 20.47 21.78
CA CYS A 189 10.03 21.77 22.32
C CYS A 189 10.38 21.90 23.81
N PRO A 190 10.55 23.13 24.34
CA PRO A 190 10.96 23.35 25.73
C PRO A 190 10.06 22.68 26.78
N ASN A 191 8.74 22.70 26.54
CA ASN A 191 7.75 22.03 27.38
C ASN A 191 6.45 21.79 26.57
N ASN A 192 5.47 21.13 27.18
CA ASN A 192 4.20 20.79 26.52
C ASN A 192 3.22 21.97 26.37
N ASN A 193 3.55 23.17 26.85
CA ASN A 193 2.76 24.38 26.57
C ASN A 193 3.07 24.96 25.18
N TRP A 194 4.17 24.54 24.56
CA TRP A 194 4.49 24.87 23.17
C TRP A 194 3.73 23.94 22.22
N LYS A 195 3.43 24.44 21.03
CA LYS A 195 2.89 23.64 19.92
C LYS A 195 4.04 23.18 19.04
N ALA A 196 4.10 21.89 18.72
CA ALA A 196 5.07 21.34 17.77
C ALA A 196 4.40 21.11 16.41
N SER A 197 5.09 21.47 15.34
CA SER A 197 4.72 21.16 13.95
C SER A 197 5.89 20.43 13.29
N ILE A 198 5.62 19.31 12.61
CA ILE A 198 6.61 18.65 11.77
C ILE A 198 6.54 19.29 10.39
N ASP A 199 7.59 20.01 10.00
CA ASP A 199 7.61 20.74 8.73
C ASP A 199 8.11 19.86 7.57
N PHE A 200 8.93 18.86 7.88
CA PHE A 200 9.49 17.91 6.93
C PHE A 200 10.00 16.67 7.68
N VAL A 201 10.12 15.53 7.00
CA VAL A 201 10.79 14.35 7.54
C VAL A 201 11.89 13.91 6.60
N PHE A 202 13.10 13.84 7.14
CA PHE A 202 14.24 13.26 6.44
C PHE A 202 14.15 11.74 6.51
N TRP A 203 13.45 11.13 5.56
CA TRP A 203 13.28 9.69 5.46
C TRP A 203 14.59 9.03 5.04
N ASP A 204 15.08 8.11 5.88
CA ASP A 204 16.32 7.37 5.61
C ASP A 204 16.10 5.88 5.37
N ARG A 205 14.88 5.38 5.66
CA ARG A 205 14.51 3.99 5.46
C ARG A 205 13.05 3.85 5.02
N ALA A 206 12.82 2.95 4.08
CA ALA A 206 11.49 2.48 3.72
C ALA A 206 11.46 0.95 3.65
N VAL A 207 10.35 0.34 4.03
CA VAL A 207 10.12 -1.10 3.98
C VAL A 207 8.78 -1.33 3.32
N LEU A 208 8.76 -2.12 2.25
CA LEU A 208 7.55 -2.61 1.63
C LEU A 208 7.39 -4.09 1.98
N THR A 209 6.22 -4.45 2.50
CA THR A 209 5.85 -5.84 2.75
C THR A 209 4.61 -6.19 1.96
N LEU A 210 4.62 -7.37 1.35
CA LEU A 210 3.47 -7.98 0.73
C LEU A 210 3.02 -9.14 1.60
N THR A 211 1.79 -9.12 2.06
CA THR A 211 1.23 -10.14 2.93
C THR A 211 -0.04 -10.72 2.31
N ASN A 212 -0.28 -12.02 2.51
CA ASN A 212 -1.51 -12.67 2.06
C ASN A 212 -2.68 -12.22 2.95
N SER A 213 -3.72 -11.65 2.34
CA SER A 213 -4.86 -11.09 3.10
C SER A 213 -5.65 -12.15 3.86
N ALA A 214 -5.67 -13.40 3.39
CA ALA A 214 -6.44 -14.48 3.99
C ALA A 214 -5.70 -15.18 5.13
N THR A 215 -4.36 -15.32 5.04
CA THR A 215 -3.56 -16.07 6.01
C THR A 215 -2.67 -15.19 6.89
N GLY A 216 -2.44 -13.93 6.51
CA GLY A 216 -1.46 -13.05 7.14
C GLY A 216 0.00 -13.43 6.86
N ALA A 217 0.26 -14.45 6.03
CA ALA A 217 1.60 -14.88 5.71
C ALA A 217 2.34 -13.82 4.88
N MET A 218 3.58 -13.50 5.25
CA MET A 218 4.44 -12.61 4.47
C MET A 218 4.88 -13.31 3.18
N LEU A 219 4.55 -12.72 2.05
CA LEU A 219 4.85 -13.23 0.70
C LEU A 219 6.20 -12.68 0.21
N GLU A 220 6.42 -11.37 0.37
CA GLU A 220 7.66 -10.71 -0.02
C GLU A 220 7.93 -9.51 0.90
N LYS A 221 9.20 -9.14 1.04
CA LYS A 221 9.65 -7.94 1.73
C LYS A 221 10.78 -7.29 0.96
N ARG A 222 10.69 -5.98 0.75
CA ARG A 222 11.76 -5.14 0.17
C ARG A 222 12.14 -4.05 1.15
N VAL A 223 13.43 -3.79 1.27
CA VAL A 223 13.98 -2.78 2.17
C VAL A 223 14.75 -1.78 1.33
N PHE A 224 14.54 -0.50 1.61
CA PHE A 224 15.17 0.60 0.89
C PHE A 224 15.91 1.51 1.87
N ALA A 225 17.12 1.90 1.50
CA ALA A 225 17.80 3.06 2.07
C ALA A 225 17.42 4.29 1.25
N CYS A 226 16.88 5.30 1.91
CA CYS A 226 16.44 6.53 1.27
C CYS A 226 17.34 7.70 1.65
N VAL A 227 17.45 8.66 0.74
CA VAL A 227 18.06 9.95 0.99
C VAL A 227 17.05 11.00 0.52
N THR A 228 16.58 11.83 1.44
CA THR A 228 15.66 12.92 1.16
C THR A 228 16.31 14.27 1.43
N GLN A 229 16.04 15.25 0.57
CA GLN A 229 16.45 16.64 0.73
C GLN A 229 15.22 17.55 0.67
N ARG A 230 15.29 18.71 1.34
CA ARG A 230 14.22 19.70 1.43
C ARG A 230 14.44 20.93 0.52
N ASP A 231 15.64 21.09 -0.02
CA ASP A 231 15.98 22.25 -0.85
C ASP A 231 17.15 21.92 -1.82
N PRO A 232 16.87 21.58 -3.09
CA PRO A 232 15.53 21.29 -3.62
C PRO A 232 14.95 19.99 -3.06
N ASP A 233 13.63 19.90 -3.02
CA ASP A 233 12.94 18.67 -2.63
C ASP A 233 13.34 17.52 -3.57
N SER A 234 14.00 16.49 -3.02
CA SER A 234 14.37 15.30 -3.77
C SER A 234 14.38 14.06 -2.90
N VAL A 235 14.02 12.92 -3.49
CA VAL A 235 14.10 11.60 -2.85
C VAL A 235 14.81 10.62 -3.77
N SER A 236 15.74 9.87 -3.19
CA SER A 236 16.39 8.75 -3.85
C SER A 236 16.41 7.57 -2.89
N CYS A 237 15.77 6.46 -3.29
CA CYS A 237 15.74 5.24 -2.51
C CYS A 237 16.41 4.11 -3.29
N THR A 238 17.32 3.39 -2.64
CA THR A 238 18.03 2.23 -3.20
C THR A 238 17.65 1.00 -2.40
N GLU A 239 17.29 -0.07 -3.11
CA GLU A 239 16.99 -1.37 -2.50
C GLU A 239 18.26 -1.97 -1.87
N LEU A 240 18.12 -2.55 -0.67
CA LEU A 240 19.20 -3.13 0.13
C LEU A 240 19.31 -4.65 -0.02
#